data_AF-A0A936WHL0-F1
#
_entry.id   AF-A0A936WHL0-F1
#
_cell.length_a   1.000
_cell.length_b   1.000
_cell.length_c   1.000
_cell.angle_alpha   90.00
_cell.angle_beta   90.00
_cell.angle_gamma   90.00
#
_symmetry.space_group_name_H-M   'P 1'
#
loop_
_entity.id
_entity.type
_entity.pdbx_description
1 polymer ?
#
loop_
_entity_poly.entity_id
_entity_poly.type
_entity_poly.pdbx_seq_one_letter_code
_entity_poly.pdbx_strand_id
1 'polypeptide(L)'
;MTKNILLPLDPFHPLNLKALAFLKEGVSPEIPMVATPESSKEPYLNQGSHPDVVQRLWDVINASLPQDSRCLVFGSPALIHPKKGIILGFCSGSNYFLRLPSAAIIQAEEKGAKKVIEFTIDEPLDIHRDLGADWVCGSWWEGEVAGCQTIFNQV
;
A
#
# COMPACT_ATOMS: atom_id res chain seq x y z
N MET A 1 5.85 10.01 27.52
CA MET A 1 4.53 10.37 26.94
C MET A 1 4.57 10.01 25.46
N THR A 2 4.06 8.82 25.11
CA THR A 2 3.97 8.40 23.71
C THR A 2 2.79 9.13 23.10
N LYS A 3 3.05 10.07 22.19
CA LYS A 3 1.99 10.69 21.40
C LYS A 3 1.39 9.57 20.54
N ASN A 4 0.22 9.08 20.90
CA ASN A 4 -0.62 8.32 19.98
C ASN A 4 -0.99 9.28 18.85
N ILE A 5 -0.17 9.32 17.81
CA ILE A 5 -0.57 9.92 16.54
C ILE A 5 -1.61 8.95 16.00
N LEU A 6 -2.89 9.30 16.15
CA LEU A 6 -3.95 8.67 15.38
C LEU A 6 -3.62 8.94 13.92
N LEU A 7 -3.01 7.96 13.27
CA LEU A 7 -2.77 7.99 11.83
C LEU A 7 -4.15 8.09 11.18
N PRO A 8 -4.42 9.14 10.38
CA PRO A 8 -5.78 9.46 10.00
C PRO A 8 -6.17 8.63 8.78
N LEU A 9 -6.34 7.32 8.90
CA LEU A 9 -7.02 6.55 7.87
C LEU A 9 -8.51 6.93 7.88
N ASP A 10 -9.07 7.20 6.70
CA ASP A 10 -10.53 7.32 6.55
C ASP A 10 -11.10 5.97 6.09
N PRO A 11 -11.72 5.17 6.97
CA PRO A 11 -12.21 3.84 6.61
C PRO A 11 -13.45 3.88 5.71
N PHE A 12 -14.09 5.04 5.56
CA PHE A 12 -15.30 5.21 4.77
C PHE A 12 -15.05 5.91 3.44
N HIS A 13 -13.83 6.40 3.20
CA HIS A 13 -13.50 7.01 1.93
C HIS A 13 -13.64 6.00 0.77
N PRO A 14 -14.36 6.33 -0.32
CA PRO A 14 -14.59 5.40 -1.42
C PRO A 14 -13.32 4.80 -2.01
N LEU A 15 -12.23 5.58 -2.09
CA LEU A 15 -10.93 5.10 -2.58
C LEU A 15 -10.32 4.00 -1.70
N ASN A 16 -10.65 3.92 -0.41
CA ASN A 16 -10.05 2.96 0.50
C ASN A 16 -10.83 1.64 0.60
N LEU A 17 -12.12 1.62 0.27
CA LEU A 17 -13.02 0.50 0.59
C LEU A 17 -12.48 -0.85 0.10
N LYS A 18 -12.05 -0.91 -1.16
CA LYS A 18 -11.53 -2.14 -1.78
C LYS A 18 -10.20 -2.58 -1.17
N ALA A 19 -9.25 -1.65 -1.02
CA ALA A 19 -7.96 -1.93 -0.40
C ALA A 19 -8.10 -2.38 1.07
N LEU A 20 -9.04 -1.79 1.82
CA LEU A 20 -9.33 -2.20 3.19
C LEU A 20 -10.00 -3.56 3.26
N ALA A 21 -10.90 -3.88 2.34
CA ALA A 21 -11.50 -5.21 2.25
C ALA A 21 -10.43 -6.27 2.00
N PHE A 22 -9.52 -6.03 1.05
CA PHE A 22 -8.40 -6.90 0.75
C PHE A 22 -7.46 -7.09 1.96
N LEU A 23 -7.03 -5.98 2.59
CA LEU A 23 -6.10 -6.03 3.72
C LEU A 23 -6.68 -6.64 5.00
N LYS A 24 -8.01 -6.63 5.16
CA LYS A 24 -8.69 -7.20 6.32
C LYS A 24 -8.89 -8.72 6.19
N GLU A 25 -8.82 -9.25 4.97
CA GLU A 25 -9.11 -10.66 4.72
C GLU A 25 -8.14 -11.58 5.50
N GLY A 26 -8.70 -12.54 6.24
CA GLY A 26 -7.92 -13.48 7.06
C GLY A 26 -7.24 -12.86 8.30
N VAL A 27 -7.42 -11.57 8.58
CA VAL A 27 -6.78 -10.89 9.72
C VAL A 27 -7.60 -11.06 11.00
N SER A 28 -6.91 -11.36 12.11
CA SER A 28 -7.53 -11.44 13.43
C SER A 28 -8.18 -10.10 13.85
N PRO A 29 -9.37 -10.10 14.47
CA PRO A 29 -10.02 -8.88 14.98
C PRO A 29 -9.19 -8.09 15.99
N GLU A 30 -8.18 -8.70 16.61
CA GLU A 30 -7.30 -8.06 17.58
C GLU A 30 -6.25 -7.16 16.93
N ILE A 31 -5.98 -7.34 15.63
CA ILE A 31 -5.02 -6.51 14.91
C ILE A 31 -5.67 -5.13 14.65
N PRO A 32 -5.02 -4.03 15.09
CA PRO A 32 -5.56 -2.71 14.86
C PRO A 32 -5.64 -2.41 13.36
N MET A 33 -6.67 -1.66 12.98
CA MET A 33 -6.82 -1.20 11.60
C MET A 33 -5.64 -0.37 11.14
N VAL A 34 -5.09 0.48 12.01
CA VAL A 34 -3.89 1.27 11.74
C VAL A 34 -2.97 1.27 12.95
N ALA A 35 -1.68 1.08 12.72
CA ALA A 35 -0.63 1.26 13.72
C ALA A 35 0.59 1.96 13.10
N THR A 36 1.45 2.53 13.95
CA THR A 36 2.72 3.10 13.48
C THR A 36 3.74 1.97 13.28
N PRO A 37 4.75 2.13 12.41
CA PRO A 37 5.80 1.11 12.26
C PRO A 37 6.48 0.77 13.60
N GLU A 38 6.65 1.76 14.49
CA GLU A 38 7.31 1.61 15.79
C GLU A 38 6.49 0.78 16.80
N SER A 39 5.23 0.44 16.51
CA SER A 39 4.48 -0.50 17.35
C SER A 39 4.96 -1.94 17.20
N SER A 40 5.72 -2.25 16.13
CA SER A 40 6.37 -3.54 15.93
C SER A 40 7.84 -3.49 16.36
N LYS A 41 8.33 -4.58 16.98
CA LYS A 41 9.75 -4.71 17.33
C LYS A 41 10.65 -4.82 16.10
N GLU A 42 10.13 -5.39 15.03
CA GLU A 42 10.85 -5.60 13.78
C GLU A 42 9.92 -5.23 12.62
N PRO A 43 9.72 -3.95 12.29
CA PRO A 43 8.67 -3.55 11.35
C PRO A 43 8.90 -4.02 9.90
N TYR A 44 10.13 -4.37 9.54
CA TYR A 44 10.48 -4.95 8.23
C TYR A 44 10.37 -6.48 8.21
N LEU A 45 10.23 -7.12 9.37
CA LEU A 45 10.14 -8.57 9.52
C LEU A 45 8.79 -8.94 10.14
N ASN A 46 8.31 -10.16 9.91
CA ASN A 46 7.13 -10.69 10.58
C ASN A 46 5.81 -9.90 10.35
N GLN A 47 5.72 -9.07 9.30
CA GLN A 47 4.48 -8.37 8.89
C GLN A 47 3.80 -9.03 7.68
N GLY A 48 4.06 -10.33 7.45
CA GLY A 48 3.51 -11.09 6.33
C GLY A 48 3.99 -10.64 4.94
N SER A 49 5.01 -9.78 4.87
CA SER A 49 5.56 -9.26 3.62
C SER A 49 7.08 -9.46 3.54
N HIS A 50 7.60 -9.68 2.34
CA HIS A 50 9.03 -9.84 2.10
C HIS A 50 9.78 -8.52 2.37
N PRO A 51 10.94 -8.54 3.06
CA PRO A 51 11.65 -7.32 3.42
C PRO A 51 11.93 -6.39 2.24
N ASP A 52 12.32 -6.92 1.08
CA ASP A 52 12.61 -6.13 -0.12
C ASP A 52 11.42 -5.26 -0.56
N VAL A 53 10.18 -5.79 -0.53
CA VAL A 53 9.01 -4.99 -0.93
C VAL A 53 8.65 -3.95 0.12
N VAL A 54 8.92 -4.25 1.40
CA VAL A 54 8.76 -3.28 2.48
C VAL A 54 9.78 -2.14 2.34
N GLN A 55 11.04 -2.47 2.07
CA GLN A 55 12.10 -1.48 1.78
C GLN A 55 11.76 -0.65 0.55
N ARG A 56 11.25 -1.27 -0.53
CA ARG A 56 10.78 -0.53 -1.70
C ARG A 56 9.69 0.48 -1.34
N LEU A 57 8.68 0.05 -0.58
CA LEU A 57 7.55 0.90 -0.23
C LEU A 57 7.94 2.02 0.76
N TRP A 58 8.68 1.69 1.81
CA TRP A 58 8.99 2.61 2.91
C TRP A 58 10.28 3.41 2.76
N ASP A 59 11.29 2.86 2.10
CA ASP A 59 12.61 3.52 2.02
C ASP A 59 12.82 4.21 0.68
N VAL A 60 12.17 3.72 -0.39
CA VAL A 60 12.28 4.33 -1.72
C VAL A 60 11.07 5.20 -2.02
N ILE A 61 9.86 4.64 -1.99
CA ILE A 61 8.65 5.38 -2.40
C ILE A 61 8.32 6.46 -1.37
N ASN A 62 8.18 6.11 -0.09
CA ASN A 62 7.87 7.09 0.95
C ASN A 62 8.92 8.20 1.09
N ALA A 63 10.21 7.90 0.90
CA ALA A 63 11.26 8.91 0.97
C ALA A 63 11.12 10.00 -0.10
N SER A 64 10.40 9.72 -1.20
CA SER A 64 10.08 10.70 -2.23
C SER A 64 8.84 11.55 -1.92
N LEU A 65 8.02 11.14 -0.94
CA LEU A 65 6.76 11.81 -0.63
C LEU A 65 7.01 13.06 0.22
N PRO A 66 6.14 14.09 0.13
CA PRO A 66 6.30 15.33 0.90
C PRO A 66 6.26 15.17 2.43
N GLN A 67 5.65 14.09 2.93
CA GLN A 67 5.48 13.80 4.35
C GLN A 67 5.57 12.29 4.59
N ASP A 68 6.01 11.90 5.79
CA ASP A 68 6.05 10.49 6.19
C ASP A 68 4.64 9.89 6.20
N SER A 69 4.46 8.87 5.38
CA SER A 69 3.18 8.20 5.14
C SER A 69 3.19 6.75 5.67
N ARG A 70 4.30 6.30 6.26
CA ARG A 70 4.49 4.91 6.69
C ARG A 70 3.54 4.55 7.83
N CYS A 71 2.93 3.38 7.69
CA CYS A 71 2.07 2.79 8.71
C CYS A 71 1.94 1.27 8.50
N LEU A 72 1.28 0.62 9.44
CA LEU A 72 0.74 -0.72 9.29
C LEU A 72 -0.78 -0.61 9.15
N VAL A 73 -1.36 -1.21 8.11
CA VAL A 73 -2.82 -1.35 7.94
C VAL A 73 -3.17 -2.80 8.11
N PHE A 74 -3.95 -3.14 9.15
CA PHE A 74 -4.21 -4.53 9.53
C PHE A 74 -2.93 -5.38 9.67
N GLY A 75 -1.83 -4.76 10.13
CA GLY A 75 -0.52 -5.41 10.26
C GLY A 75 0.31 -5.43 8.98
N SER A 76 -0.24 -5.07 7.82
CA SER A 76 0.51 -5.00 6.56
C SER A 76 1.22 -3.65 6.38
N PRO A 77 2.49 -3.62 5.94
CA PRO A 77 3.19 -2.38 5.61
C PRO A 77 2.45 -1.56 4.55
N ALA A 78 2.21 -0.29 4.81
CA ALA A 78 1.40 0.58 3.97
C ALA A 78 1.87 2.04 3.96
N LEU A 79 1.33 2.81 3.01
CA LEU A 79 1.45 4.25 2.89
C LEU A 79 0.06 4.89 2.93
N ILE A 80 -0.16 5.84 3.85
CA ILE A 80 -1.40 6.61 3.97
C ILE A 80 -1.09 8.09 3.82
N HIS A 81 -1.87 8.80 2.99
CA HIS A 81 -1.78 10.24 2.89
C HIS A 81 -2.14 10.90 4.24
N PRO A 82 -1.20 11.59 4.92
CA PRO A 82 -1.30 11.95 6.34
C PRO A 82 -2.36 13.01 6.65
N LYS A 83 -2.94 13.67 5.65
CA LYS A 83 -4.03 14.65 5.84
C LYS A 83 -5.39 14.18 5.31
N LYS A 84 -5.39 13.19 4.43
CA LYS A 84 -6.59 12.76 3.69
C LYS A 84 -7.02 11.35 4.05
N GLY A 85 -6.12 10.58 4.64
CA GLY A 85 -6.40 9.21 5.01
C GLY A 85 -6.57 8.25 3.88
N ILE A 86 -6.03 8.56 2.71
CA ILE A 86 -6.11 7.72 1.53
C ILE A 86 -4.93 6.76 1.50
N ILE A 87 -5.19 5.47 1.29
CA ILE A 87 -4.14 4.47 1.07
C ILE A 87 -3.54 4.69 -0.32
N LEU A 88 -2.23 4.93 -0.33
CA LEU A 88 -1.42 5.17 -1.52
C LEU A 88 -0.68 3.91 -1.98
N GLY A 89 -0.39 3.00 -1.05
CA GLY A 89 0.23 1.72 -1.35
C GLY A 89 0.29 0.80 -0.16
N PHE A 90 0.50 -0.49 -0.39
CA PHE A 90 0.66 -1.50 0.65
C PHE A 90 1.42 -2.74 0.15
N CYS A 91 1.95 -3.54 1.08
CA CYS A 91 2.60 -4.81 0.81
C CYS A 91 1.69 -6.00 1.13
N SER A 92 1.84 -7.09 0.39
CA SER A 92 1.27 -8.41 0.74
C SER A 92 2.14 -9.51 0.14
N GLY A 93 2.66 -10.41 0.99
CA GLY A 93 3.59 -11.45 0.56
C GLY A 93 4.85 -10.87 -0.08
N SER A 94 5.19 -11.32 -1.28
CA SER A 94 6.31 -10.79 -2.07
C SER A 94 5.91 -9.66 -3.03
N ASN A 95 4.70 -9.11 -2.90
CA ASN A 95 4.18 -8.06 -3.77
C ASN A 95 3.99 -6.75 -3.00
N TYR A 96 3.99 -5.65 -3.75
CA TYR A 96 3.51 -4.36 -3.28
C TYR A 96 2.58 -3.78 -4.33
N PHE A 97 1.58 -3.06 -3.85
CA PHE A 97 0.52 -2.47 -4.65
C PHE A 97 0.58 -0.97 -4.47
N LEU A 98 0.42 -0.24 -5.57
CA LEU A 98 0.48 1.21 -5.58
C LEU A 98 -0.74 1.77 -6.26
N ARG A 99 -1.28 2.84 -5.68
CA ARG A 99 -2.21 3.72 -6.38
C ARG A 99 -1.40 4.67 -7.26
N LEU A 100 -1.74 4.76 -8.54
CA LEU A 100 -1.09 5.67 -9.48
C LEU A 100 -2.13 6.43 -10.32
N PRO A 101 -1.80 7.62 -10.84
CA PRO A 101 -2.64 8.29 -11.84
C PRO A 101 -2.77 7.43 -13.10
N SER A 102 -3.90 7.52 -13.81
CA SER A 102 -4.18 6.66 -14.98
C SER A 102 -3.07 6.66 -16.04
N ALA A 103 -2.42 7.81 -16.28
CA ALA A 103 -1.30 7.90 -17.22
C ALA A 103 -0.05 7.12 -16.78
N ALA A 104 0.16 6.99 -15.47
CA ALA A 104 1.26 6.21 -14.91
C ALA A 104 0.91 4.71 -14.82
N ILE A 105 -0.37 4.35 -14.68
CA ILE A 105 -0.83 2.95 -14.76
C ILE A 105 -0.44 2.34 -16.11
N ILE A 106 -0.78 3.02 -17.22
CA ILE A 106 -0.45 2.55 -18.58
C ILE A 106 1.05 2.29 -18.72
N GLN A 107 1.88 3.24 -18.27
CA GLN A 107 3.33 3.10 -18.34
C GLN A 107 3.85 1.99 -17.43
N ALA A 108 3.32 1.85 -16.22
CA ALA A 108 3.72 0.79 -15.29
C ALA A 108 3.45 -0.59 -15.91
N GLU A 109 2.30 -0.78 -16.54
CA GLU A 109 1.94 -2.02 -17.25
C GLU A 109 2.89 -2.32 -18.41
N GLU A 110 3.24 -1.33 -19.24
CA GLU A 110 4.24 -1.46 -20.30
C GLU A 110 5.63 -1.81 -19.74
N LYS A 111 5.90 -1.46 -18.49
CA LYS A 111 7.14 -1.76 -17.75
C LYS A 111 7.01 -2.98 -16.84
N GLY A 112 6.01 -3.83 -17.07
CA GLY A 112 5.88 -5.14 -16.44
C GLY A 112 5.11 -5.15 -15.11
N ALA A 113 4.42 -4.07 -14.75
CA ALA A 113 3.45 -4.10 -13.65
C ALA A 113 2.35 -5.11 -13.97
N LYS A 114 2.11 -6.02 -13.03
CA LYS A 114 1.12 -7.08 -13.24
C LYS A 114 -0.28 -6.53 -13.01
N LYS A 115 -1.24 -6.97 -13.82
CA LYS A 115 -2.68 -6.74 -13.60
C LYS A 115 -3.36 -7.90 -12.88
N VAL A 116 -2.79 -9.09 -13.02
CA VAL A 116 -3.29 -10.32 -12.41
C VAL A 116 -2.14 -10.96 -11.64
N ILE A 117 -2.41 -11.35 -10.39
CA ILE A 117 -1.49 -12.14 -9.57
C ILE A 117 -2.09 -13.51 -9.37
N GLU A 118 -1.37 -14.53 -9.84
CA GLU A 118 -1.70 -15.92 -9.52
C GLU A 118 -1.18 -16.24 -8.13
N PHE A 119 -2.10 -16.60 -7.23
CA PHE A 119 -1.77 -17.21 -5.96
C PHE A 119 -1.88 -18.73 -6.10
N THR A 120 -1.04 -19.46 -5.38
CA THR A 120 -0.92 -20.92 -5.56
C THR A 120 -2.19 -21.70 -5.17
N ILE A 121 -3.07 -21.11 -4.34
CA ILE A 121 -4.21 -21.81 -3.72
C ILE A 121 -5.53 -21.05 -3.90
N ASP A 122 -5.48 -19.78 -4.32
CA ASP A 122 -6.65 -18.91 -4.40
C ASP A 122 -7.00 -18.55 -5.84
N GLU A 123 -8.19 -17.99 -6.06
CA GLU A 123 -8.52 -17.39 -7.34
C GLU A 123 -7.50 -16.29 -7.69
N PRO A 124 -7.14 -16.12 -8.96
CA PRO A 124 -6.25 -15.04 -9.37
C PRO A 124 -6.81 -13.68 -8.93
N LEU A 125 -5.95 -12.88 -8.32
CA LEU A 125 -6.26 -11.50 -7.95
C LEU A 125 -6.19 -10.64 -9.19
N ASP A 126 -7.32 -10.11 -9.63
CA ASP A 126 -7.39 -9.09 -10.68
C ASP A 126 -7.35 -7.72 -9.98
N ILE A 127 -6.25 -7.02 -10.15
CA ILE A 127 -5.97 -5.80 -9.39
C ILE A 127 -7.01 -4.71 -9.67
N HIS A 128 -7.46 -4.57 -10.91
CA HIS A 128 -8.44 -3.53 -11.25
C HIS A 128 -9.84 -3.87 -10.76
N ARG A 129 -10.20 -5.16 -10.81
CA ARG A 129 -11.45 -5.67 -10.25
C ARG A 129 -11.45 -5.53 -8.72
N ASP A 130 -10.39 -5.96 -8.06
CA ASP A 130 -10.37 -6.23 -6.62
C ASP A 130 -9.87 -5.05 -5.79
N LEU A 131 -8.94 -4.23 -6.33
CA LEU A 131 -8.41 -3.03 -5.65
C LEU A 131 -8.91 -1.73 -6.29
N GLY A 132 -9.02 -1.70 -7.62
CA GLY A 132 -9.54 -0.55 -8.38
C GLY A 132 -8.69 -0.20 -9.61
N ALA A 133 -9.28 0.56 -10.53
CA ALA A 133 -8.66 0.92 -11.81
C ALA A 133 -7.38 1.78 -11.67
N ASP A 134 -7.19 2.39 -10.50
CA ASP A 134 -6.03 3.21 -10.18
C ASP A 134 -4.95 2.45 -9.40
N TRP A 135 -5.04 1.13 -9.31
CA TRP A 135 -4.05 0.27 -8.66
C TRP A 135 -3.25 -0.57 -9.65
N VAL A 136 -1.98 -0.83 -9.30
CA VAL A 136 -1.09 -1.81 -9.97
C VAL A 136 -0.33 -2.62 -8.93
N CYS A 137 0.11 -3.82 -9.32
CA CYS A 137 1.20 -4.52 -8.63
C CYS A 137 2.52 -4.00 -9.18
N GLY A 138 3.35 -3.46 -8.30
CA GLY A 138 4.61 -2.85 -8.70
C GLY A 138 5.57 -3.82 -9.40
N SER A 139 6.41 -3.27 -10.26
CA SER A 139 7.40 -3.98 -11.08
C SER A 139 8.82 -3.46 -10.88
N TRP A 140 9.04 -2.63 -9.87
CA TRP A 140 10.31 -1.97 -9.56
C TRP A 140 10.69 -0.88 -10.57
N TRP A 141 9.73 -0.46 -11.39
CA TRP A 141 9.92 0.59 -12.35
C TRP A 141 10.15 1.94 -11.65
N GLU A 142 11.19 2.67 -12.03
CA GLU A 142 11.54 3.95 -11.40
C GLU A 142 10.41 5.00 -11.48
N GLY A 143 9.58 4.96 -12.53
CA GLY A 143 8.47 5.90 -12.70
C GLY A 143 7.32 5.72 -11.69
N GLU A 144 7.28 4.61 -10.96
CA GLU A 144 6.36 4.41 -9.82
C GLU A 144 6.52 5.51 -8.77
N VAL A 145 7.75 5.95 -8.53
CA VAL A 145 8.08 7.00 -7.55
C VAL A 145 7.41 8.31 -7.94
N ALA A 146 7.60 8.74 -9.19
CA ALA A 146 6.99 9.96 -9.72
C ALA A 146 5.45 9.85 -9.77
N GLY A 147 4.92 8.67 -10.09
CA GLY A 147 3.49 8.39 -10.06
C GLY A 147 2.91 8.53 -8.64
N CYS A 148 3.59 7.99 -7.63
CA CYS A 148 3.20 8.09 -6.22
C CYS A 148 3.22 9.54 -5.72
N GLN A 149 4.24 10.33 -6.09
CA GLN A 149 4.27 11.76 -5.79
C GLN A 149 3.11 12.51 -6.45
N THR A 150 2.79 12.16 -7.70
CA THR A 150 1.69 12.80 -8.44
C THR A 150 0.35 12.52 -7.77
N ILE A 151 0.03 11.25 -7.46
CA ILE A 151 -1.23 10.92 -6.81
C ILE A 151 -1.32 11.51 -5.40
N PHE A 152 -0.21 11.55 -4.65
CA PHE A 152 -0.16 12.17 -3.32
C PHE A 152 -0.66 13.62 -3.35
N ASN A 153 -0.30 14.37 -4.40
CA ASN A 153 -0.68 15.77 -4.55
C ASN A 153 -2.10 15.99 -5.12
N GLN A 154 -2.73 14.93 -5.64
CA GLN A 154 -4.05 15.01 -6.28
C GLN A 154 -5.20 14.63 -5.34
N VAL A 155 -4.94 13.79 -4.33
CA VAL A 155 -5.96 13.28 -3.40
C VAL A 155 -6.29 14.23 -2.25
#